data_AF-A0A441VHQ2-F1
#
_entry.id   AF-A0A441VHQ2-F1
#
_cell.length_a   1.000
_cell.length_b   1.000
_cell.length_c   1.000
_cell.angle_alpha   90.00
_cell.angle_beta   90.00
_cell.angle_gamma   90.00
#
_symmetry.space_group_name_H-M   'P 1'
#
loop_
_entity.id
_entity.type
_entity.pdbx_description
1 polymer ?
#
loop_
_entity_poly.entity_id
_entity_poly.type
_entity_poly.pdbx_seq_one_letter_code
_entity_poly.pdbx_strand_id
1 'polypeptide(L)'
;MLRRRWLPEKSFPSYAYLPGRQPHPVRDPAGHSYNSEAMPLAAEASLGSDIFLWGFDLFNHGYYWEAHEAWEGLWQVADRGAPPRTLFKGLILLSAAGVKIREGKQVAAIRHAGRAATLLRRLNTAHHTFERALGMPPAALAEHAEAAARLPAALQATALGQPQPVFDFILGPRPGERPINSQRNR
;
A
#
# COMPACT_ATOMS: atom_id res chain seq x y z
N MET A 1 -9.59 -12.76 -8.96
CA MET A 1 -9.26 -12.88 -7.51
C MET A 1 -10.19 -11.97 -6.74
N LEU A 2 -10.79 -12.46 -5.64
CA LEU A 2 -11.66 -11.64 -4.79
C LEU A 2 -10.80 -10.64 -4.00
N ARG A 3 -11.08 -9.34 -4.15
CA ARG A 3 -10.39 -8.26 -3.42
C ARG A 3 -11.16 -7.96 -2.14
N ARG A 4 -10.91 -8.75 -1.10
CA ARG A 4 -11.56 -8.57 0.20
C ARG A 4 -11.23 -7.18 0.76
N ARG A 5 -12.23 -6.57 1.39
CA ARG A 5 -12.08 -5.35 2.19
C ARG A 5 -11.95 -5.72 3.67
N TRP A 6 -10.95 -5.15 4.34
CA TRP A 6 -10.68 -5.32 5.76
C TRP A 6 -11.44 -4.30 6.60
N LEU A 7 -11.71 -3.12 6.04
CA LEU A 7 -12.52 -2.06 6.64
C LEU A 7 -13.67 -1.68 5.68
N PRO A 8 -14.66 -2.58 5.48
CA PRO A 8 -15.74 -2.37 4.52
C PRO A 8 -16.60 -1.13 4.82
N GLU A 9 -16.65 -0.71 6.08
CA GLU A 9 -17.38 0.48 6.55
C GLU A 9 -16.76 1.81 6.10
N LYS A 10 -15.45 1.84 5.79
CA LYS A 10 -14.83 3.03 5.21
C LYS A 10 -15.24 3.15 3.74
N SER A 11 -15.58 4.34 3.28
CA SER A 11 -15.79 4.57 1.84
C SER A 11 -14.46 4.81 1.14
N PHE A 12 -14.29 4.31 -0.09
CA PHE A 12 -13.13 4.67 -0.89
C PHE A 12 -13.19 6.14 -1.33
N PRO A 13 -12.02 6.77 -1.58
CA PRO A 13 -11.96 8.07 -2.22
C PRO A 13 -12.72 8.07 -3.56
N SER A 14 -13.31 9.23 -3.90
CA SER A 14 -14.10 9.41 -5.12
C SER A 14 -13.30 9.20 -6.41
N TYR A 15 -11.97 9.33 -6.34
CA TYR A 15 -11.03 8.98 -7.41
C TYR A 15 -9.70 8.48 -6.83
N ALA A 16 -9.00 7.65 -7.59
CA ALA A 16 -7.62 7.25 -7.29
C ALA A 16 -6.65 8.21 -7.94
N TYR A 17 -5.93 8.97 -7.13
CA TYR A 17 -5.06 10.03 -7.60
C TYR A 17 -3.92 9.52 -8.48
N LEU A 18 -3.75 10.19 -9.62
CA LEU A 18 -2.66 10.03 -10.55
C LEU A 18 -2.08 11.42 -10.87
N PRO A 19 -0.78 11.67 -10.62
CA PRO A 19 -0.19 12.99 -10.82
C PRO A 19 -0.44 13.57 -12.22
N GLY A 20 -0.90 14.83 -12.26
CA GLY A 20 -1.20 15.55 -13.49
C GLY A 20 -2.50 15.13 -14.21
N ARG A 21 -3.34 14.29 -13.58
CA ARG A 21 -4.59 13.80 -14.17
C ARG A 21 -5.85 14.13 -13.34
N GLN A 22 -5.70 14.31 -12.03
CA GLN A 22 -6.79 14.70 -11.11
C GLN A 22 -6.32 15.83 -10.18
N PRO A 23 -7.26 16.58 -9.57
CA PRO A 23 -6.94 17.49 -8.46
C PRO A 23 -6.11 16.80 -7.39
N HIS A 24 -5.12 17.50 -6.85
CA HIS A 24 -4.27 16.94 -5.80
C HIS A 24 -5.10 16.70 -4.51
N PRO A 25 -5.13 15.49 -3.94
CA PRO A 25 -6.06 15.13 -2.86
C PRO A 25 -6.07 16.09 -1.67
N VAL A 26 -4.90 16.55 -1.22
CA VAL A 26 -4.78 17.45 -0.06
C VAL A 26 -4.41 18.90 -0.39
N ARG A 27 -3.95 19.20 -1.61
CA ARG A 27 -3.40 20.54 -1.97
C ARG A 27 -4.34 21.36 -2.85
N ASP A 28 -5.29 20.70 -3.49
CA ASP A 28 -6.23 21.33 -4.41
C ASP A 28 -7.60 21.44 -3.73
N PRO A 29 -8.30 22.58 -3.80
CA PRO A 29 -9.66 22.73 -3.26
C PRO A 29 -10.68 21.71 -3.78
N ALA A 30 -10.48 21.14 -4.98
CA ALA A 30 -11.29 20.07 -5.53
C ALA A 30 -10.80 18.65 -5.13
N GLY A 31 -9.78 18.58 -4.27
CA GLY A 31 -9.17 17.35 -3.79
C GLY A 31 -10.07 16.55 -2.86
N HIS A 32 -10.08 15.22 -3.00
CA HIS A 32 -10.93 14.33 -2.17
C HIS A 32 -10.55 14.27 -0.68
N SER A 33 -9.47 14.93 -0.28
CA SER A 33 -9.01 15.06 1.11
C SER A 33 -8.68 16.52 1.47
N TYR A 34 -9.16 17.49 0.69
CA TYR A 34 -8.92 18.90 0.95
C TYR A 34 -9.64 19.33 2.23
N ASN A 35 -8.93 20.01 3.14
CA ASN A 35 -9.39 20.38 4.48
C ASN A 35 -9.98 19.23 5.32
N SER A 36 -9.75 17.98 4.92
CA SER A 36 -10.08 16.84 5.77
C SER A 36 -9.13 16.87 6.96
N GLU A 37 -9.63 16.59 8.16
CA GLU A 37 -8.75 16.31 9.29
C GLU A 37 -7.78 15.23 8.84
N ALA A 38 -6.47 15.52 8.94
CA ALA A 38 -5.45 14.55 8.60
C ALA A 38 -5.80 13.24 9.34
N MET A 39 -5.70 12.10 8.64
CA MET A 39 -5.85 10.81 9.31
C MET A 39 -5.00 10.86 10.59
N PRO A 40 -5.60 10.62 11.78
CA PRO A 40 -4.89 10.76 13.03
C PRO A 40 -3.55 10.03 12.92
N LEU A 41 -2.45 10.74 13.21
CA LEU A 41 -1.14 10.12 13.19
C LEU A 41 -1.24 8.87 14.06
N ALA A 42 -0.89 7.71 13.51
CA ALA A 42 -0.98 6.46 14.26
C ALA A 42 -0.18 6.63 15.56
N ALA A 43 -0.81 6.38 16.71
CA ALA A 43 -0.10 6.47 17.98
C ALA A 43 1.07 5.48 18.07
N GLU A 44 0.95 4.36 17.36
CA GLU A 44 1.96 3.31 17.28
C GLU A 44 1.95 2.66 15.89
N ALA A 45 3.12 2.22 15.42
CA ALA A 45 3.27 1.51 14.16
C ALA A 45 2.90 0.01 14.29
N SER A 46 1.61 -0.32 14.22
CA SER A 46 1.09 -1.69 14.40
C SER A 46 0.60 -2.34 13.10
N LEU A 47 0.99 -3.61 12.88
CA LEU A 47 0.56 -4.46 11.74
C LEU A 47 -0.87 -5.00 11.85
N GLY A 48 -1.61 -4.63 12.89
CA GLY A 48 -3.04 -4.89 13.02
C GLY A 48 -3.89 -3.62 13.12
N SER A 49 -3.28 -2.44 13.01
CA SER A 49 -3.99 -1.17 13.11
C SER A 49 -4.94 -0.95 11.93
N ASP A 50 -6.02 -0.19 12.16
CA ASP A 50 -6.95 0.20 11.11
C ASP A 50 -6.25 0.95 9.96
N ILE A 51 -5.24 1.77 10.25
CA ILE A 51 -4.46 2.48 9.21
C ILE A 51 -3.69 1.49 8.33
N PHE A 52 -3.12 0.44 8.93
CA PHE A 52 -2.40 -0.59 8.16
C PHE A 52 -3.34 -1.37 7.24
N LEU A 53 -4.49 -1.81 7.78
CA LEU A 53 -5.53 -2.52 7.04
C LEU A 53 -6.17 -1.64 5.96
N TRP A 54 -6.34 -0.34 6.24
CA TRP A 54 -6.82 0.63 5.26
C TRP A 54 -5.88 0.75 4.06
N GLY A 55 -4.57 0.75 4.31
CA GLY A 55 -3.58 0.71 3.23
C GLY A 55 -3.71 -0.52 2.34
N PHE A 56 -4.04 -1.70 2.90
CA PHE A 56 -4.34 -2.88 2.08
C PHE A 56 -5.60 -2.72 1.23
N ASP A 57 -6.68 -2.20 1.80
CA ASP A 57 -7.92 -1.96 1.05
C ASP A 57 -7.67 -1.03 -0.14
N LEU A 58 -6.97 0.09 0.09
CA LEU A 58 -6.60 1.03 -0.96
C LEU A 58 -5.69 0.40 -2.02
N PHE A 59 -4.60 -0.26 -1.59
CA PHE A 59 -3.61 -0.84 -2.48
C PHE A 59 -4.22 -1.93 -3.38
N ASN A 60 -4.95 -2.87 -2.77
CA ASN A 60 -5.54 -4.00 -3.48
C ASN A 60 -6.56 -3.54 -4.54
N HIS A 61 -7.20 -2.39 -4.32
CA HIS A 61 -8.19 -1.82 -5.22
C HIS A 61 -7.61 -0.83 -6.23
N GLY A 62 -6.33 -0.47 -6.16
CA GLY A 62 -5.66 0.40 -7.16
C GLY A 62 -5.54 1.87 -6.78
N TYR A 63 -5.84 2.22 -5.51
CA TYR A 63 -5.64 3.55 -4.92
C TYR A 63 -4.20 3.67 -4.38
N TYR A 64 -3.23 3.57 -5.30
CA TYR A 64 -1.83 3.43 -4.91
C TYR A 64 -1.25 4.67 -4.23
N TRP A 65 -1.65 5.87 -4.63
CA TRP A 65 -1.18 7.07 -3.94
C TRP A 65 -1.77 7.15 -2.54
N GLU A 66 -3.05 6.84 -2.37
CA GLU A 66 -3.70 6.88 -1.07
C GLU A 66 -3.16 5.79 -0.13
N ALA A 67 -2.82 4.60 -0.66
CA ALA A 67 -2.15 3.55 0.11
C ALA A 67 -0.74 3.98 0.57
N HIS A 68 -0.02 4.73 -0.28
CA HIS A 68 1.27 5.32 0.07
C HIS A 68 1.13 6.25 1.28
N GLU A 69 0.18 7.18 1.25
CA GLU A 69 -0.05 8.12 2.37
C GLU A 69 -0.45 7.39 3.65
N ALA A 70 -1.34 6.39 3.56
CA ALA A 70 -1.77 5.62 4.72
C ALA A 70 -0.59 4.94 5.43
N TRP A 71 0.34 4.35 4.67
CA TRP A 71 1.52 3.71 5.23
C TRP A 71 2.64 4.68 5.60
N GLU A 72 2.68 5.90 5.03
CA GLU A 72 3.66 6.92 5.41
C GLU A 72 3.48 7.36 6.86
N GLY A 73 2.23 7.54 7.32
CA GLY A 73 1.95 7.84 8.73
C GLY A 73 2.52 6.80 9.70
N LEU A 74 2.33 5.50 9.39
CA LEU A 74 2.91 4.40 10.18
C LEU A 74 4.43 4.38 10.10
N TRP A 75 5.00 4.65 8.93
CA TRP A 75 6.45 4.73 8.76
C TRP A 75 7.08 5.86 9.57
N GLN A 76 6.42 7.02 9.68
CA GLN A 76 6.92 8.16 10.44
C GLN A 76 7.07 7.83 11.92
N VAL A 77 6.08 7.16 12.52
CA VAL A 77 6.05 6.83 13.96
C VAL A 77 6.78 5.52 14.32
N ALA A 78 7.12 4.68 13.34
CA ALA A 78 7.89 3.45 13.59
C ALA A 78 9.34 3.75 14.00
N ASP A 79 9.86 3.01 14.99
CA ASP A 79 11.23 3.19 15.46
C ASP A 79 12.29 3.04 14.36
N ARG A 80 13.33 3.87 14.43
CA ARG A 80 14.46 3.81 13.47
C ARG A 80 15.18 2.47 13.63
N GLY A 81 15.43 1.80 12.51
CA GLY A 81 16.08 0.48 12.49
C GLY A 81 15.15 -0.69 12.80
N ALA A 82 13.92 -0.44 13.27
CA ALA A 82 12.98 -1.52 13.57
C ALA A 82 12.46 -2.21 12.28
N PRO A 83 12.27 -3.55 12.31
CA PRO A 83 11.76 -4.28 11.15
C PRO A 83 10.42 -3.75 10.59
N PRO A 84 9.41 -3.34 11.39
CA PRO A 84 8.18 -2.73 10.87
C PRO A 84 8.44 -1.46 10.03
N ARG A 85 9.38 -0.60 10.44
CA ARG A 85 9.75 0.59 9.65
C ARG A 85 10.29 0.21 8.28
N THR A 86 11.08 -0.87 8.20
CA THR A 86 11.58 -1.40 6.92
C THR A 86 10.44 -1.93 6.05
N LEU A 87 9.48 -2.64 6.65
CA LEU A 87 8.29 -3.11 5.94
C LEU A 87 7.48 -1.94 5.37
N PHE A 88 7.12 -0.96 6.20
CA PHE A 88 6.33 0.19 5.74
C PHE A 88 7.06 0.93 4.61
N LYS A 89 8.39 1.11 4.70
CA LYS A 89 9.14 1.73 3.61
C LYS A 89 9.08 0.91 2.32
N GLY A 90 9.11 -0.41 2.41
CA GLY A 90 8.91 -1.31 1.27
C GLY A 90 7.53 -1.14 0.63
N LEU A 91 6.47 -1.14 1.43
CA LEU A 91 5.08 -0.97 0.99
C LEU A 91 4.81 0.42 0.38
N ILE A 92 5.40 1.48 0.93
CA ILE A 92 5.36 2.85 0.40
C ILE A 92 6.00 2.93 -0.99
N LEU A 93 7.16 2.27 -1.18
CA LEU A 93 7.85 2.22 -2.47
C LEU A 93 7.10 1.35 -3.48
N LEU A 94 6.50 0.25 -3.03
CA LEU A 94 5.65 -0.60 -3.86
C LEU A 94 4.42 0.17 -4.36
N SER A 95 3.79 0.95 -3.49
CA SER A 95 2.70 1.86 -3.84
C SER A 95 3.15 2.91 -4.87
N ALA A 96 4.32 3.51 -4.67
CA ALA A 96 4.89 4.43 -5.66
C ALA A 96 5.14 3.74 -7.02
N ALA A 97 5.57 2.47 -7.03
CA ALA A 97 5.68 1.69 -8.26
C ALA A 97 4.33 1.51 -8.95
N GLY A 98 3.26 1.19 -8.19
CA GLY A 98 1.89 1.11 -8.72
C GLY A 98 1.42 2.42 -9.38
N VAL A 99 1.70 3.57 -8.76
CA VAL A 99 1.45 4.89 -9.38
C VAL A 99 2.23 5.02 -10.70
N LYS A 100 3.52 4.69 -10.72
CA LYS A 100 4.35 4.82 -11.93
C LYS A 100 3.92 3.88 -13.06
N ILE A 101 3.44 2.68 -12.73
CA ILE A 101 2.86 1.76 -13.70
C ILE A 101 1.61 2.41 -14.32
N ARG A 102 0.68 2.93 -13.51
CA ARG A 102 -0.52 3.64 -14.00
C ARG A 102 -0.19 4.91 -14.81
N GLU A 103 0.92 5.59 -14.52
CA GLU A 103 1.42 6.72 -15.32
C GLU A 103 2.06 6.30 -16.65
N GLY A 104 2.26 4.99 -16.90
CA GLY A 104 3.03 4.50 -18.05
C GLY A 104 4.55 4.76 -17.95
N LYS A 105 5.05 5.07 -16.75
CA LYS A 105 6.46 5.43 -16.50
C LYS A 105 7.27 4.22 -16.05
N GLN A 106 7.48 3.26 -16.97
CA GLN A 106 8.07 1.95 -16.67
C GLN A 106 9.44 2.02 -15.97
N VAL A 107 10.37 2.87 -16.43
CA VAL A 107 11.69 3.02 -15.82
C VAL A 107 11.59 3.46 -14.35
N ALA A 108 10.67 4.38 -14.05
CA ALA A 108 10.45 4.84 -12.69
C ALA A 108 9.78 3.74 -11.83
N ALA A 109 8.86 2.97 -12.42
CA ALA A 109 8.24 1.81 -11.77
C ALA A 109 9.30 0.76 -11.38
N ILE A 110 10.17 0.37 -12.31
CA ILE A 110 11.27 -0.59 -12.08
C ILE A 110 12.16 -0.13 -10.93
N ARG A 111 12.53 1.15 -10.91
CA ARG A 111 13.35 1.71 -9.83
C ARG A 111 12.67 1.63 -8.46
N HIS A 112 11.38 1.95 -8.38
CA HIS A 112 10.64 1.88 -7.12
C HIS A 112 10.42 0.43 -6.67
N ALA A 113 10.05 -0.46 -7.60
CA ALA A 113 9.87 -1.89 -7.33
C ALA A 113 11.18 -2.55 -6.84
N GLY A 114 12.32 -2.31 -7.50
CA GLY A 114 13.60 -2.89 -7.08
C GLY A 114 14.07 -2.41 -5.70
N ARG A 115 13.80 -1.13 -5.36
CA ARG A 115 14.07 -0.61 -4.01
C ARG A 115 13.13 -1.22 -2.96
N ALA A 116 11.85 -1.39 -3.30
CA ALA A 116 10.88 -2.07 -2.43
C ALA A 116 11.33 -3.52 -2.18
N ALA A 117 11.66 -4.25 -3.24
CA ALA A 117 12.13 -5.62 -3.20
C ALA A 117 13.40 -5.80 -2.36
N THR A 118 14.36 -4.87 -2.48
CA THR A 118 15.56 -4.85 -1.63
C THR A 118 15.23 -4.77 -0.13
N LEU A 119 14.25 -3.95 0.25
CA LEU A 119 13.84 -3.82 1.65
C LEU A 119 13.06 -5.05 2.13
N LEU A 120 12.16 -5.57 1.29
CA LEU A 120 11.35 -6.74 1.60
C LEU A 120 12.20 -7.99 1.80
N ARG A 121 13.22 -8.22 0.97
CA ARG A 121 14.16 -9.36 1.10
C ARG A 121 15.02 -9.27 2.37
N ARG A 122 15.20 -8.09 2.98
CA ARG A 122 15.93 -7.93 4.25
C ARG A 122 15.10 -8.32 5.48
N LEU A 123 13.78 -8.41 5.35
CA LEU A 123 12.92 -8.76 6.47
C LEU A 123 13.09 -10.24 6.82
N ASN A 124 13.68 -10.50 7.98
CA ASN A 124 13.87 -11.85 8.50
C ASN A 124 12.52 -12.55 8.69
N THR A 125 12.41 -13.79 8.18
CA THR A 125 11.21 -14.62 8.26
C THR A 125 11.15 -15.49 9.52
N ALA A 126 12.15 -15.45 10.41
CA ALA A 126 12.27 -16.34 11.57
C ALA A 126 11.02 -16.45 12.47
N HIS A 127 10.12 -15.46 12.45
CA HIS A 127 8.86 -15.49 13.21
C HIS A 127 7.58 -15.44 12.35
N HIS A 128 7.72 -15.45 11.02
CA HIS A 128 6.62 -15.36 10.03
C HIS A 128 5.62 -14.21 10.25
N THR A 129 5.91 -13.25 11.13
CA THR A 129 5.01 -12.14 11.50
C THR A 129 4.60 -11.34 10.28
N PHE A 130 5.57 -10.98 9.43
CA PHE A 130 5.31 -10.24 8.20
C PHE A 130 4.61 -11.09 7.15
N GLU A 131 4.92 -12.38 7.07
CA GLU A 131 4.24 -13.29 6.16
C GLU A 131 2.75 -13.41 6.50
N ARG A 132 2.41 -13.61 7.77
CA ARG A 132 1.01 -13.63 8.22
C ARG A 132 0.31 -12.30 7.94
N ALA A 133 0.98 -11.18 8.21
CA ALA A 133 0.40 -9.85 7.98
C ALA A 133 0.15 -9.57 6.49
N LEU A 134 1.07 -9.97 5.60
CA LEU A 134 0.99 -9.74 4.15
C LEU A 134 0.18 -10.80 3.41
N GLY A 135 -0.02 -11.98 4.01
CA GLY A 135 -0.60 -13.17 3.38
C GLY A 135 0.40 -13.98 2.54
N MET A 136 1.64 -13.51 2.43
CA MET A 136 2.73 -14.13 1.66
C MET A 136 4.10 -13.73 2.23
N PRO A 137 5.16 -14.51 1.97
CA PRO A 137 6.52 -14.15 2.37
C PRO A 137 6.94 -12.78 1.79
N PRO A 138 7.63 -11.92 2.55
CA PRO A 138 8.17 -10.66 2.02
C PRO A 138 9.03 -10.84 0.77
N ALA A 139 9.80 -11.94 0.70
CA ALA A 139 10.58 -12.28 -0.49
C ALA A 139 9.70 -12.60 -1.71
N ALA A 140 8.57 -13.28 -1.52
CA ALA A 140 7.62 -13.54 -2.62
C ALA A 140 6.98 -12.21 -3.11
N LEU A 141 6.60 -11.33 -2.18
CA LEU A 141 6.10 -9.99 -2.52
C LEU A 141 7.14 -9.18 -3.31
N ALA A 142 8.43 -9.34 -3.01
CA ALA A 142 9.53 -8.69 -3.74
C ALA A 142 9.58 -9.15 -5.21
N GLU A 143 9.46 -10.46 -5.46
CA GLU A 143 9.43 -11.01 -6.82
C GLU A 143 8.23 -10.49 -7.61
N HIS A 144 7.03 -10.51 -7.00
CA HIS A 144 5.82 -9.99 -7.63
C HIS A 144 5.94 -8.50 -7.97
N ALA A 145 6.52 -7.70 -7.08
CA ALA A 145 6.74 -6.27 -7.30
C ALA A 145 7.63 -6.02 -8.52
N GLU A 146 8.74 -6.74 -8.63
CA GLU A 146 9.68 -6.61 -9.75
C GLU A 146 9.08 -7.11 -11.07
N ALA A 147 8.34 -8.22 -11.04
CA ALA A 147 7.65 -8.75 -12.22
C ALA A 147 6.62 -7.76 -12.77
N ALA A 148 5.75 -7.23 -11.90
CA ALA A 148 4.72 -6.27 -12.30
C ALA A 148 5.29 -4.98 -12.92
N ALA A 149 6.46 -4.52 -12.47
CA ALA A 149 7.10 -3.32 -13.03
C ALA A 149 7.76 -3.55 -14.40
N ARG A 150 8.11 -4.80 -14.74
CA ARG A 150 8.73 -5.15 -16.02
C ARG A 150 7.71 -5.47 -17.10
N LEU A 151 6.57 -6.04 -16.72
CA LEU A 151 5.52 -6.34 -17.67
C LEU A 151 4.81 -5.04 -18.10
N PRO A 152 4.52 -4.86 -19.40
CA PRO A 152 3.59 -3.84 -19.82
C PRO A 152 2.27 -4.11 -19.11
N ALA A 153 1.86 -3.22 -18.20
CA ALA A 153 0.53 -3.32 -17.63
C ALA A 153 -0.46 -3.16 -18.78
N ALA A 154 -1.37 -4.14 -18.94
CA ALA A 154 -2.52 -4.04 -19.82
C ALA A 154 -3.51 -3.03 -19.20
N LEU A 155 -3.10 -1.77 -19.19
CA LEU A 155 -3.92 -0.68 -18.70
C LEU A 155 -5.08 -0.52 -19.67
N GLN A 156 -6.24 -1.04 -19.26
CA GLN A 156 -7.51 -0.72 -19.89
C GLN A 156 -7.68 0.81 -19.94
N ALA A 157 -8.28 1.31 -21.02
CA ALA A 157 -8.75 2.68 -21.10
C ALA A 157 -9.86 2.89 -20.06
N THR A 158 -9.45 3.20 -18.83
CA THR A 158 -10.34 3.48 -17.72
C THR A 158 -10.67 4.97 -17.71
N ALA A 159 -11.88 5.32 -17.27
CA ALA A 159 -12.24 6.72 -17.09
C ALA A 159 -11.26 7.40 -16.13
N LEU A 160 -10.93 8.67 -16.37
CA LEU A 160 -10.01 9.43 -15.54
C LEU A 160 -10.42 9.35 -14.06
N GLY A 161 -9.45 9.04 -13.20
CA GLY A 161 -9.66 8.93 -11.76
C GLY A 161 -10.18 7.57 -11.30
N GLN A 162 -10.54 6.65 -12.20
CA GLN A 162 -10.92 5.31 -11.77
C GLN A 162 -9.71 4.53 -11.25
N PRO A 163 -9.86 3.84 -10.10
CA PRO A 163 -8.82 2.98 -9.57
C PRO A 163 -8.59 1.79 -10.51
N GLN A 164 -7.33 1.45 -10.76
CA GLN A 164 -6.99 0.30 -11.59
C GLN A 164 -5.88 -0.52 -10.93
N PRO A 165 -6.19 -1.73 -10.46
CA PRO A 165 -5.18 -2.65 -9.98
C PRO A 165 -4.19 -3.06 -11.09
N VAL A 166 -2.91 -2.95 -10.81
CA VAL A 166 -1.80 -3.32 -11.73
C VAL A 166 -0.94 -4.48 -11.21
N PHE A 167 -1.20 -4.93 -9.98
CA PHE A 167 -0.55 -6.08 -9.38
C PHE A 167 -1.46 -7.30 -9.44
N ASP A 168 -0.88 -8.48 -9.68
CA ASP A 168 -1.55 -9.76 -9.79
C ASP A 168 -1.65 -10.52 -8.45
N PHE A 169 -1.32 -9.85 -7.35
CA PHE A 169 -1.42 -10.38 -6.00
C PHE A 169 -2.33 -9.50 -5.13
N ILE A 170 -2.78 -10.07 -4.01
CA ILE A 170 -3.59 -9.39 -3.00
C ILE A 170 -2.83 -9.42 -1.68
N LEU A 171 -2.75 -8.27 -1.01
CA LEU A 171 -2.15 -8.13 0.31
C LEU A 171 -3.19 -8.37 1.43
N GLY A 172 -2.71 -8.96 2.51
CA GLY A 172 -3.43 -9.13 3.76
C GLY A 172 -3.48 -10.59 4.22
N PRO A 173 -3.83 -10.85 5.48
CA PRO A 173 -3.86 -12.20 6.04
C PRO A 173 -4.72 -13.17 5.23
N ARG A 174 -4.36 -14.46 5.25
CA ARG A 174 -5.14 -15.50 4.56
C ARG A 174 -6.54 -15.65 5.19
N PRO A 175 -7.55 -16.11 4.42
CA PRO A 175 -8.88 -16.35 4.95
C PRO A 175 -8.83 -17.26 6.20
N GLY A 176 -9.34 -16.77 7.33
CA GLY A 176 -9.34 -17.50 8.62
C GLY A 176 -8.29 -17.02 9.62
N GLU A 177 -7.25 -16.29 9.18
CA GLU A 177 -6.28 -15.67 10.08
C GLU A 177 -6.78 -14.29 10.54
N ARG A 178 -6.78 -14.04 11.85
CA ARG A 178 -7.05 -12.70 12.38
C ARG A 178 -5.79 -11.82 12.23
N PRO A 179 -5.94 -10.51 11.95
CA PRO A 179 -4.83 -9.57 12.04
C PRO A 179 -4.15 -9.68 13.41
N ILE A 180 -2.84 -9.46 13.44
CA ILE A 180 -2.07 -9.47 14.68
C ILE A 180 -2.53 -8.27 15.51
N ASN A 181 -3.48 -8.50 16.43
CA ASN A 181 -3.95 -7.47 17.34
C ASN A 181 -2.78 -7.00 18.22
N SER A 182 -2.47 -5.71 18.16
CA SER A 182 -1.90 -5.03 19.33
C SER A 182 -2.95 -5.10 20.43
N GLN A 183 -2.57 -5.64 21.59
CA GLN A 183 -3.45 -5.77 22.74
C GLN A 183 -4.07 -4.40 23.06
N ARG A 184 -5.40 -4.27 22.93
CA ARG A 184 -6.13 -3.23 23.66
C ARG A 184 -6.07 -3.62 25.13
N ASN A 185 -5.12 -3.07 25.87
CA ASN A 185 -5.22 -3.06 27.32
C ASN A 185 -6.45 -2.23 27.68
N ARG A 186 -7.38 -2.89 28.40
CA ARG A 186 -8.42 -2.26 29.19
C ARG A 186 -7.80 -1.64 30.43
#